data_AF-A0A0H4WTM1-F1
#
_entry.id   AF-A0A0H4WTM1-F1
#
_cell.length_a   1.000
_cell.length_b   1.000
_cell.length_c   1.000
_cell.angle_alpha   90.00
_cell.angle_beta   90.00
_cell.angle_gamma   90.00
#
_symmetry.space_group_name_H-M   'P 1'
#
loop_
_entity.id
_entity.type
_entity.pdbx_description
1 polymer ?
#
loop_
_entity_poly.entity_id
_entity_poly.type
_entity_poly.pdbx_seq_one_letter_code
_entity_poly.pdbx_strand_id
1 'polypeptide(L)'
;MTHSNRWSALLLAGVIAGCGESALEGQQGSTEETAVISQQLSSSTRPGMGATIYNGGTTFRTWAPMASRVFVSGDFNGWGTWIELGNEFNGNFSGDVAGAVKGQKYKFITRNQWGSDAWRADPRSAWQENSTGSSIIYDHGEYWWNAQQFSTPGFNEMIIYELHVGTFNDSPGWGPGNWNSAIAKLDHVRDLGANMVKVMPAYEFAGDFSWGYNAAFPFAPESAYGHPNDMKRFVDEAHMRGIGVIFDVVHNHYGPSDLPMWCYSGDCLGSGGEYFYNDWRKSTPWGDTRPDYGRPEVRAYIRDSMMNLLHNFRGDGLRWDATKYMRTQDGSDGTAIPDAWRVFRSINREINSTQPWKISIAEDFGGGDAITNASTSDTAGGADFDSQWGGNFVHAIRAAVIAQNDGSRDMNAVRTAITQRYSGRHTARVIYSESHDEVANGKARVPEEIWPGNAGSWASKKRSTLAAGVVFTSPGIPMIFQGQEFLEDGYFQDTDPVDWGKNSTYSGIRTLYRDLIRLRRNWSNNTRGLRGGNVNVHHVNNTGKVIAYHRWENGGPGDDVVIVANFSGTYFPSYNVGFPRAGTWYSRFNSDWNGYSGDFGNTATVNTVAYSGGKDGMSHNASFAIGPYSLVIFSQ
;
A
#
# COMPACT_ATOMS: atom_id res chain seq x y z
N MET A 1 -35.13 -0.93 42.38
CA MET A 1 -35.79 -0.16 43.46
C MET A 1 -36.43 1.05 42.82
N THR A 2 -37.76 1.04 42.88
CA THR A 2 -38.66 2.11 42.43
C THR A 2 -38.56 3.31 43.35
N HIS A 3 -38.43 4.53 42.82
CA HIS A 3 -39.12 5.69 43.39
C HIS A 3 -39.43 6.74 42.32
N SER A 4 -40.72 7.02 42.27
CA SER A 4 -41.43 8.03 41.49
C SER A 4 -41.54 9.35 42.26
N ASN A 5 -42.11 10.37 41.57
CA ASN A 5 -42.74 11.61 42.07
C ASN A 5 -41.83 12.85 42.14
N ARG A 6 -42.27 14.09 41.86
CA ARG A 6 -43.52 14.68 41.35
C ARG A 6 -43.24 16.18 41.03
N TRP A 7 -43.83 16.70 39.95
CA TRP A 7 -44.51 17.99 39.76
C TRP A 7 -44.19 19.21 40.66
N SER A 8 -44.02 20.40 40.05
CA SER A 8 -45.00 21.53 40.13
C SER A 8 -44.55 22.76 39.31
N ALA A 9 -45.51 23.40 38.65
CA ALA A 9 -45.42 24.66 37.93
C ALA A 9 -45.87 25.83 38.83
N LEU A 10 -45.45 27.08 38.52
CA LEU A 10 -46.30 28.28 38.70
C LEU A 10 -45.68 29.53 38.04
N LEU A 11 -46.55 30.25 37.32
CA LEU A 11 -46.40 31.61 36.79
C LEU A 11 -46.46 32.67 37.92
N LEU A 12 -45.89 33.87 37.72
CA LEU A 12 -46.66 35.12 37.52
C LEU A 12 -45.78 36.35 37.25
N ALA A 13 -46.39 37.34 36.61
CA ALA A 13 -45.86 38.59 36.08
C ALA A 13 -45.86 39.77 37.08
N GLY A 14 -45.10 40.82 36.74
CA GLY A 14 -45.66 42.18 36.63
C GLY A 14 -45.05 43.35 37.44
N VAL A 15 -45.02 44.51 36.75
CA VAL A 15 -45.21 45.92 37.23
C VAL A 15 -43.93 46.72 37.57
N ILE A 16 -43.42 47.61 36.69
CA ILE A 16 -43.77 49.03 36.34
C ILE A 16 -43.17 50.08 37.30
N ALA A 17 -42.42 51.06 36.75
CA ALA A 17 -42.63 52.53 36.86
C ALA A 17 -41.32 53.33 36.86
N GLY A 18 -41.25 54.36 36.01
CA GLY A 18 -40.23 55.40 36.05
C GLY A 18 -40.39 56.42 34.92
N CYS A 19 -41.28 57.40 35.12
CA CYS A 19 -41.62 58.49 34.20
C CYS A 19 -40.53 59.56 34.07
N GLY A 20 -40.51 60.26 32.93
CA GLY A 20 -39.84 61.55 32.74
C GLY A 20 -40.03 62.08 31.32
N GLU A 21 -41.00 62.98 31.12
CA GLU A 21 -41.26 63.72 29.88
C GLU A 21 -40.30 64.91 29.71
N SER A 22 -39.83 65.18 28.49
CA SER A 22 -40.03 66.47 27.79
C SER A 22 -39.31 66.53 26.42
N ALA A 23 -40.12 66.44 25.36
CA ALA A 23 -40.23 67.37 24.22
C ALA A 23 -38.98 67.98 23.50
N LEU A 24 -38.96 67.72 22.18
CA LEU A 24 -38.68 68.59 21.02
C LEU A 24 -37.36 68.49 20.23
N GLU A 25 -37.58 68.26 18.93
CA GLU A 25 -36.85 68.73 17.74
C GLU A 25 -35.51 68.09 17.34
N GLY A 26 -35.65 67.04 16.52
CA GLY A 26 -35.13 66.95 15.15
C GLY A 26 -33.69 67.39 14.86
N GLN A 27 -32.83 66.42 14.57
CA GLN A 27 -31.85 66.57 13.48
C GLN A 27 -31.42 65.21 12.92
N GLN A 28 -31.28 65.19 11.60
CA GLN A 28 -31.02 64.05 10.74
C GLN A 28 -29.82 63.21 11.20
N GLY A 29 -30.02 61.91 11.31
CA GLY A 29 -28.95 60.95 11.56
C GLY A 29 -27.99 60.88 10.37
N SER A 30 -26.72 61.18 10.62
CA SER A 30 -25.61 60.72 9.80
C SER A 30 -25.21 59.33 10.27
N THR A 31 -25.71 58.30 9.61
CA THR A 31 -25.13 56.95 9.72
C THR A 31 -23.79 56.96 9.00
N GLU A 32 -22.71 56.85 9.76
CA GLU A 32 -21.40 56.45 9.25
C GLU A 32 -21.55 55.13 8.50
N GLU A 33 -21.38 55.22 7.19
CA GLU A 33 -21.34 54.11 6.26
C GLU A 33 -20.08 53.30 6.56
N THR A 34 -20.25 52.29 7.44
CA THR A 34 -19.29 51.22 7.58
C THR A 34 -19.28 50.48 6.25
N ALA A 35 -18.23 50.73 5.46
CA ALA A 35 -17.95 50.01 4.23
C ALA A 35 -17.69 48.53 4.58
N VAL A 36 -18.77 47.76 4.68
CA VAL A 36 -18.72 46.31 4.50
C VAL A 36 -18.29 46.14 3.06
N ILE A 37 -17.01 45.79 2.85
CA ILE A 37 -16.56 45.28 1.56
C ILE A 37 -17.44 44.05 1.30
N SER A 38 -18.49 44.22 0.49
CA SER A 38 -19.27 43.10 -0.01
C SER A 38 -18.34 42.35 -0.94
N GLN A 39 -17.60 41.37 -0.39
CA GLN A 39 -16.96 40.38 -1.21
C GLN A 39 -18.08 39.70 -1.98
N GLN A 40 -18.17 40.03 -3.26
CA GLN A 40 -19.22 39.53 -4.13
C GLN A 40 -19.18 37.99 -4.02
N LEU A 41 -20.34 37.38 -3.76
CA LEU A 41 -20.57 35.93 -3.61
C LEU A 41 -20.36 35.17 -4.94
N SER A 42 -19.29 35.50 -5.68
CA SER A 42 -18.93 34.86 -6.93
C SER A 42 -18.08 33.63 -6.64
N SER A 43 -18.46 32.51 -7.23
CA SER A 43 -17.60 31.34 -7.30
C SER A 43 -16.30 31.66 -8.05
N SER A 44 -15.23 30.94 -7.70
CA SER A 44 -13.94 31.10 -8.37
C SER A 44 -13.99 30.54 -9.79
N THR A 45 -13.37 31.25 -10.73
CA THR A 45 -13.17 30.77 -12.12
C THR A 45 -11.89 29.92 -12.26
N ARG A 46 -11.08 29.82 -11.20
CA ARG A 46 -9.82 29.04 -11.20
C ARG A 46 -10.11 27.56 -11.03
N PRO A 47 -9.38 26.64 -11.69
CA PRO A 47 -9.57 25.20 -11.51
C PRO A 47 -9.01 24.69 -10.17
N GLY A 48 -9.20 23.41 -9.86
CA GLY A 48 -8.65 22.74 -8.67
C GLY A 48 -9.67 22.49 -7.57
N MET A 49 -9.37 21.62 -6.62
CA MET A 49 -10.21 21.36 -5.44
C MET A 49 -9.36 21.53 -4.17
N GLY A 50 -10.00 21.74 -3.02
CA GLY A 50 -9.33 22.04 -1.75
C GLY A 50 -8.75 23.45 -1.75
N ALA A 51 -7.58 23.63 -1.13
CA ALA A 51 -6.80 24.87 -1.18
C ALA A 51 -5.81 24.86 -2.36
N THR A 52 -6.04 25.71 -3.36
CA THR A 52 -5.16 25.88 -4.54
C THR A 52 -4.57 27.28 -4.58
N ILE A 53 -3.25 27.38 -4.47
CA ILE A 53 -2.54 28.66 -4.42
C ILE A 53 -2.53 29.32 -5.81
N TYR A 54 -2.69 30.65 -5.84
CA TYR A 54 -2.46 31.49 -7.02
C TYR A 54 -1.63 32.71 -6.63
N ASN A 55 -1.19 33.49 -7.62
CA ASN A 55 -0.43 34.72 -7.35
C ASN A 55 -1.25 35.73 -6.54
N GLY A 56 -0.90 35.91 -5.26
CA GLY A 56 -1.54 36.86 -4.34
C GLY A 56 -2.62 36.26 -3.42
N GLY A 57 -2.90 34.96 -3.48
CA GLY A 57 -3.89 34.34 -2.60
C GLY A 57 -4.08 32.84 -2.81
N THR A 58 -5.17 32.31 -2.23
CA THR A 58 -5.54 30.90 -2.33
C THR A 58 -7.02 30.78 -2.72
N THR A 59 -7.32 29.93 -3.70
CA THR A 59 -8.68 29.50 -4.01
C THR A 59 -9.03 28.36 -3.08
N PHE A 60 -10.13 28.48 -2.35
CA PHE A 60 -10.71 27.39 -1.59
C PHE A 60 -11.91 26.84 -2.33
N ARG A 61 -11.98 25.52 -2.53
CA ARG A 61 -13.12 24.84 -3.16
C ARG A 61 -13.42 23.52 -2.48
N THR A 62 -14.68 23.29 -2.12
CA THR A 62 -15.10 22.02 -1.52
C THR A 62 -16.44 21.53 -2.07
N TRP A 63 -16.61 20.21 -2.16
CA TRP A 63 -17.89 19.58 -2.48
C TRP A 63 -18.71 19.38 -1.20
N ALA A 64 -19.85 20.05 -1.12
CA ALA A 64 -20.78 20.03 0.02
C ALA A 64 -22.22 20.19 -0.49
N PRO A 65 -22.73 19.23 -1.27
CA PRO A 65 -23.95 19.40 -2.08
C PRO A 65 -25.23 19.61 -1.25
N MET A 66 -25.22 19.27 0.03
CA MET A 66 -26.39 19.44 0.92
C MET A 66 -26.24 20.64 1.86
N ALA A 67 -25.11 21.35 1.81
CA ALA A 67 -24.92 22.57 2.59
C ALA A 67 -25.74 23.71 1.97
N SER A 68 -26.40 24.48 2.81
CA SER A 68 -27.10 25.70 2.37
C SER A 68 -26.11 26.83 2.08
N ARG A 69 -25.02 26.91 2.85
CA ARG A 69 -23.92 27.87 2.71
C ARG A 69 -22.61 27.22 3.16
N VAL A 70 -21.50 27.66 2.56
CA VAL A 70 -20.15 27.23 2.96
C VAL A 70 -19.29 28.46 3.15
N PHE A 71 -18.47 28.44 4.20
CA PHE A 71 -17.50 29.47 4.50
C PHE A 71 -16.10 28.87 4.67
N VAL A 72 -15.08 29.73 4.67
CA VAL A 72 -13.72 29.40 5.06
C VAL A 72 -13.21 30.39 6.11
N SER A 73 -12.43 29.89 7.07
CA SER A 73 -11.74 30.70 8.07
C SER A 73 -10.39 30.06 8.39
N GLY A 74 -9.40 30.87 8.80
CA GLY A 74 -8.05 30.40 9.02
C GLY A 74 -7.11 31.48 9.57
N ASP A 75 -5.81 31.23 9.53
CA ASP A 75 -4.84 32.20 10.06
C ASP A 75 -4.87 33.54 9.28
N PHE A 76 -5.19 33.52 7.98
CA PHE A 76 -5.25 34.72 7.13
C PHE A 76 -6.32 35.75 7.53
N ASN A 77 -7.34 35.36 8.29
CA ASN A 77 -8.34 36.27 8.85
C ASN A 77 -8.38 36.20 10.39
N GLY A 78 -7.32 35.65 11.02
CA GLY A 78 -7.22 35.48 12.47
C GLY A 78 -8.31 34.61 13.08
N TRP A 79 -8.88 33.68 12.31
CA TRP A 79 -10.05 32.87 12.68
C TRP A 79 -11.32 33.69 13.01
N GLY A 80 -11.35 34.97 12.60
CA GLY A 80 -12.43 35.92 12.85
C GLY A 80 -13.59 35.76 11.87
N THR A 81 -13.96 36.85 11.19
CA THR A 81 -15.09 36.89 10.25
C THR A 81 -14.95 35.83 9.15
N TRP A 82 -15.92 34.92 9.06
CA TRP A 82 -15.92 33.86 8.06
C TRP A 82 -16.12 34.42 6.66
N ILE A 83 -15.35 33.91 5.71
CA ILE A 83 -15.44 34.29 4.30
C ILE A 83 -16.39 33.32 3.61
N GLU A 84 -17.52 33.81 3.11
CA GLU A 84 -18.48 32.97 2.40
C GLU A 84 -18.00 32.60 0.99
N LEU A 85 -18.22 31.35 0.61
CA LEU A 85 -17.87 30.81 -0.70
C LEU A 85 -19.10 30.82 -1.61
N GLY A 86 -18.90 31.17 -2.88
CA GLY A 86 -19.95 31.16 -3.90
C GLY A 86 -20.35 29.73 -4.30
N ASN A 87 -21.65 29.49 -4.44
CA ASN A 87 -22.19 28.21 -4.91
C ASN A 87 -21.98 28.06 -6.43
N GLU A 88 -21.42 26.94 -6.87
CA GLU A 88 -21.16 26.64 -8.29
C GLU A 88 -22.33 25.94 -9.00
N PHE A 89 -23.43 25.68 -8.28
CA PHE A 89 -24.64 25.00 -8.76
C PHE A 89 -24.42 23.56 -9.24
N ASN A 90 -23.30 22.94 -8.84
CA ASN A 90 -22.94 21.54 -9.09
C ASN A 90 -22.60 20.79 -7.79
N GLY A 91 -22.93 21.39 -6.64
CA GLY A 91 -22.59 20.88 -5.30
C GLY A 91 -21.25 21.38 -4.74
N ASN A 92 -20.42 22.05 -5.55
CA ASN A 92 -19.22 22.72 -5.07
C ASN A 92 -19.52 24.14 -4.60
N PHE A 93 -18.71 24.59 -3.64
CA PHE A 93 -18.63 25.97 -3.21
C PHE A 93 -17.17 26.43 -3.34
N SER A 94 -16.94 27.64 -3.86
CA SER A 94 -15.59 28.17 -4.03
C SER A 94 -15.47 29.67 -3.85
N GLY A 95 -14.24 30.12 -3.57
CA GLY A 95 -13.91 31.54 -3.44
C GLY A 95 -12.41 31.79 -3.45
N ASP A 96 -12.03 32.94 -4.01
CA ASP A 96 -10.65 33.41 -4.03
C ASP A 96 -10.40 34.31 -2.82
N VAL A 97 -9.46 33.91 -1.95
CA VAL A 97 -9.12 34.66 -0.73
C VAL A 97 -7.74 35.28 -0.91
N ALA A 98 -7.71 36.60 -1.07
CA ALA A 98 -6.47 37.37 -1.16
C ALA A 98 -5.70 37.32 0.17
N GLY A 99 -4.38 37.22 0.12
CA GLY A 99 -3.52 37.18 1.31
C GLY A 99 -3.48 35.84 2.05
N ALA A 100 -4.32 34.86 1.68
CA ALA A 100 -4.17 33.48 2.13
C ALA A 100 -2.97 32.83 1.43
N VAL A 101 -1.99 32.38 2.20
CA VAL A 101 -0.70 31.86 1.73
C VAL A 101 -0.37 30.51 2.37
N LYS A 102 0.52 29.76 1.72
CA LYS A 102 1.03 28.48 2.23
C LYS A 102 1.48 28.53 3.69
N GLY A 103 1.33 27.42 4.41
CA GLY A 103 1.66 27.27 5.83
C GLY A 103 0.58 27.78 6.78
N GLN A 104 -0.40 28.55 6.30
CA GLN A 104 -1.53 28.98 7.12
C GLN A 104 -2.55 27.85 7.29
N LYS A 105 -3.06 27.71 8.51
CA LYS A 105 -4.13 26.80 8.87
C LYS A 105 -5.49 27.33 8.41
N TYR A 106 -6.40 26.44 8.06
CA TYR A 106 -7.77 26.76 7.69
C TYR A 106 -8.73 25.60 8.00
N LYS A 107 -10.01 25.94 8.08
CA LYS A 107 -11.14 25.00 8.06
C LYS A 107 -12.27 25.59 7.21
N PHE A 108 -13.06 24.70 6.64
CA PHE A 108 -14.37 25.06 6.11
C PHE A 108 -15.40 25.13 7.23
N ILE A 109 -16.46 25.90 7.01
CA ILE A 109 -17.66 25.90 7.85
C ILE A 109 -18.84 25.58 6.94
N THR A 110 -19.49 24.46 7.17
CA THR A 110 -20.67 24.04 6.41
C THR A 110 -21.92 24.35 7.21
N ARG A 111 -22.86 25.10 6.62
CA ARG A 111 -24.19 25.32 7.19
C ARG A 111 -25.18 24.34 6.59
N ASN A 112 -25.85 23.55 7.42
CA ASN A 112 -26.89 22.64 6.94
C ASN A 112 -28.19 23.38 6.58
N GLN A 113 -29.18 22.66 6.06
CA GLN A 113 -30.49 23.22 5.69
C GLN A 113 -31.33 23.72 6.88
N TRP A 114 -30.98 23.31 8.10
CA TRP A 114 -31.65 23.75 9.35
C TRP A 114 -30.94 24.93 10.02
N GLY A 115 -29.89 25.47 9.40
CA GLY A 115 -29.13 26.62 9.89
C GLY A 115 -28.05 26.30 10.92
N SER A 116 -27.73 25.03 11.18
CA SER A 116 -26.62 24.65 12.06
C SER A 116 -25.29 24.65 11.31
N ASP A 117 -24.24 25.18 11.96
CA ASP A 117 -22.89 25.26 11.42
C ASP A 117 -21.99 24.16 11.99
N ALA A 118 -21.12 23.62 11.15
CA ALA A 118 -20.08 22.67 11.55
C ALA A 118 -18.73 23.06 10.95
N TRP A 119 -17.70 23.05 11.79
CA TRP A 119 -16.31 23.21 11.37
C TRP A 119 -15.80 21.91 10.75
N ARG A 120 -15.22 22.00 9.57
CA ARG A 120 -14.75 20.85 8.78
C ARG A 120 -13.31 21.06 8.34
N ALA A 121 -12.46 20.09 8.61
CA ALA A 121 -11.20 19.99 7.89
C ALA A 121 -11.48 19.68 6.41
N ASP A 122 -10.56 20.06 5.53
CA ASP A 122 -10.70 19.84 4.10
C ASP A 122 -10.43 18.37 3.74
N PRO A 123 -11.42 17.63 3.19
CA PRO A 123 -11.22 16.25 2.76
C PRO A 123 -10.09 16.05 1.74
N ARG A 124 -9.74 17.10 0.99
CA ARG A 124 -8.72 17.09 -0.06
C ARG A 124 -7.43 17.81 0.33
N SER A 125 -7.28 18.18 1.60
CA SER A 125 -6.05 18.83 2.03
C SER A 125 -4.86 17.87 1.99
N ALA A 126 -3.74 18.38 1.47
CA ALA A 126 -2.48 17.65 1.34
C ALA A 126 -1.58 17.76 2.57
N TRP A 127 -1.98 18.54 3.59
CA TRP A 127 -1.23 18.71 4.83
C TRP A 127 -2.18 18.96 6.01
N GLN A 128 -2.13 18.09 7.01
CA GLN A 128 -2.88 18.24 8.26
C GLN A 128 -1.97 18.57 9.44
N GLU A 129 -2.53 19.24 10.43
CA GLU A 129 -1.93 19.35 11.77
C GLU A 129 -1.95 18.03 12.53
N ASN A 130 -3.06 17.30 12.41
CA ASN A 130 -3.33 15.90 12.79
C ASN A 130 -4.76 15.55 12.34
N SER A 131 -5.21 14.31 12.56
CA SER A 131 -6.52 13.79 12.15
C SER A 131 -7.75 14.60 12.58
N THR A 132 -7.67 15.33 13.70
CA THR A 132 -8.76 16.19 14.22
C THR A 132 -8.49 17.70 14.07
N GLY A 133 -7.27 18.03 13.65
CA GLY A 133 -6.71 19.38 13.60
C GLY A 133 -7.23 20.21 12.44
N SER A 134 -6.49 21.27 12.13
CA SER A 134 -6.75 22.12 10.96
C SER A 134 -6.02 21.62 9.73
N SER A 135 -6.62 21.86 8.57
CA SER A 135 -5.93 21.70 7.28
C SER A 135 -4.97 22.86 7.06
N ILE A 136 -3.88 22.63 6.33
CA ILE A 136 -2.83 23.62 6.11
C ILE A 136 -2.65 23.83 4.62
N ILE A 137 -2.61 25.10 4.20
CA ILE A 137 -2.41 25.46 2.79
C ILE A 137 -1.02 24.98 2.38
N TYR A 138 -0.94 24.06 1.42
CA TYR A 138 0.30 23.43 0.98
C TYR A 138 0.56 23.66 -0.50
N ASP A 139 1.80 24.03 -0.84
CA ASP A 139 2.25 24.20 -2.22
C ASP A 139 3.06 22.99 -2.67
N HIS A 140 2.51 22.16 -3.56
CA HIS A 140 3.29 21.05 -4.10
C HIS A 140 4.49 21.51 -4.94
N GLY A 141 4.44 22.70 -5.53
CA GLY A 141 5.47 23.25 -6.42
C GLY A 141 6.71 23.79 -5.70
N GLU A 142 6.66 23.97 -4.37
CA GLU A 142 7.80 24.46 -3.59
C GLU A 142 8.91 23.42 -3.44
N TYR A 143 8.57 22.13 -3.47
CA TYR A 143 9.57 21.08 -3.32
C TYR A 143 10.45 20.97 -4.58
N TRP A 144 11.74 21.23 -4.42
CA TRP A 144 12.73 21.06 -5.47
C TRP A 144 13.25 19.62 -5.51
N TRP A 145 12.90 18.89 -6.58
CA TRP A 145 13.34 17.52 -6.79
C TRP A 145 14.81 17.45 -7.25
N ASN A 146 15.61 16.58 -6.63
CA ASN A 146 17.02 16.37 -7.00
C ASN A 146 17.17 15.26 -8.04
N ALA A 147 16.34 14.21 -7.95
CA ALA A 147 16.22 13.15 -8.94
C ALA A 147 15.56 13.69 -10.21
N GLN A 148 16.39 14.14 -11.15
CA GLN A 148 15.94 14.64 -12.45
C GLN A 148 15.70 13.51 -13.46
N GLN A 149 16.37 12.36 -13.27
CA GLN A 149 16.29 11.21 -14.16
C GLN A 149 16.15 9.94 -13.33
N PHE A 150 14.93 9.39 -13.32
CA PHE A 150 14.63 8.07 -12.81
C PHE A 150 13.73 7.35 -13.80
N SER A 151 13.92 6.04 -13.95
CA SER A 151 13.07 5.20 -14.78
C SER A 151 12.66 3.98 -13.97
N THR A 152 11.35 3.79 -13.84
CA THR A 152 10.79 2.62 -13.18
C THR A 152 11.25 1.35 -13.91
N PRO A 153 11.80 0.34 -13.20
CA PRO A 153 12.25 -0.90 -13.83
C PRO A 153 11.07 -1.63 -14.50
N GLY A 154 11.35 -2.37 -15.58
CA GLY A 154 10.33 -3.22 -16.20
C GLY A 154 9.76 -4.24 -15.21
N PHE A 155 8.49 -4.61 -15.33
CA PHE A 155 7.80 -5.44 -14.33
C PHE A 155 8.47 -6.81 -14.11
N ASN A 156 9.12 -7.38 -15.13
CA ASN A 156 9.86 -8.64 -15.03
C ASN A 156 11.21 -8.51 -14.30
N GLU A 157 11.68 -7.28 -14.07
CA GLU A 157 12.91 -6.92 -13.37
C GLU A 157 12.68 -6.34 -11.97
N MET A 158 11.41 -6.08 -11.60
CA MET A 158 11.04 -5.56 -10.30
C MET A 158 11.31 -6.57 -9.18
N ILE A 159 11.85 -6.07 -8.08
CA ILE A 159 12.02 -6.73 -6.80
C ILE A 159 11.51 -5.76 -5.74
N ILE A 160 10.40 -6.10 -5.10
CA ILE A 160 9.70 -5.22 -4.17
C ILE A 160 10.18 -5.48 -2.73
N TYR A 161 10.53 -4.40 -2.03
CA TYR A 161 10.76 -4.39 -0.59
C TYR A 161 9.60 -3.65 0.08
N GLU A 162 8.72 -4.39 0.76
CA GLU A 162 7.61 -3.80 1.52
C GLU A 162 8.10 -3.28 2.88
N LEU A 163 7.69 -2.07 3.25
CA LEU A 163 8.03 -1.45 4.52
C LEU A 163 6.88 -0.61 5.11
N HIS A 164 6.91 -0.45 6.42
CA HIS A 164 6.07 0.44 7.20
C HIS A 164 6.91 1.60 7.75
N VAL A 165 6.59 2.86 7.42
CA VAL A 165 7.42 4.02 7.79
C VAL A 165 7.67 4.10 9.28
N GLY A 166 6.62 3.90 10.10
CA GLY A 166 6.69 4.01 11.55
C GLY A 166 7.55 2.97 12.26
N THR A 167 7.85 1.83 11.62
CA THR A 167 8.59 0.71 12.26
C THR A 167 9.81 0.25 11.48
N PHE A 168 9.96 0.68 10.22
CA PHE A 168 11.06 0.22 9.36
C PHE A 168 12.41 0.62 9.94
N ASN A 169 12.55 1.86 10.38
CA ASN A 169 13.71 2.31 11.11
C ASN A 169 13.23 3.33 12.13
N ASP A 170 13.35 2.97 13.40
CA ASP A 170 12.95 3.82 14.50
C ASP A 170 13.98 3.66 15.63
N SER A 171 14.15 4.72 16.41
CA SER A 171 14.91 4.67 17.65
C SER A 171 13.91 4.67 18.80
N PRO A 172 13.92 3.66 19.68
CA PRO A 172 12.98 3.56 20.79
C PRO A 172 12.82 4.92 21.52
N GLY A 173 11.59 5.43 21.56
CA GLY A 173 11.32 6.81 21.95
C GLY A 173 9.83 7.10 22.14
N TRP A 174 9.43 8.36 21.95
CA TRP A 174 8.08 8.85 22.27
C TRP A 174 7.05 8.74 21.12
N GLY A 175 7.46 8.43 19.89
CA GLY A 175 6.59 8.36 18.72
C GLY A 175 7.12 7.37 17.68
N PRO A 176 6.40 7.16 16.57
CA PRO A 176 6.83 6.24 15.53
C PRO A 176 8.09 6.74 14.78
N GLY A 177 8.70 5.84 14.02
CA GLY A 177 9.64 6.20 12.96
C GLY A 177 9.01 7.16 11.92
N ASN A 178 9.85 7.80 11.12
CA ASN A 178 9.44 8.84 10.18
C ASN A 178 10.14 8.70 8.82
N TRP A 179 9.80 9.58 7.87
CA TRP A 179 10.40 9.54 6.54
C TRP A 179 11.93 9.66 6.55
N ASN A 180 12.49 10.50 7.44
CA ASN A 180 13.93 10.69 7.55
C ASN A 180 14.65 9.46 8.10
N SER A 181 14.06 8.77 9.09
CA SER A 181 14.60 7.52 9.59
C SER A 181 14.49 6.41 8.54
N ALA A 182 13.39 6.34 7.77
CA ALA A 182 13.26 5.39 6.65
C ALA A 182 14.32 5.65 5.55
N ILE A 183 14.58 6.92 5.19
CA ILE A 183 15.63 7.31 4.22
C ILE A 183 17.00 6.73 4.63
N ALA A 184 17.32 6.74 5.92
CA ALA A 184 18.61 6.26 6.44
C ALA A 184 18.89 4.78 6.16
N LYS A 185 17.90 4.01 5.71
CA LYS A 185 18.03 2.57 5.36
C LYS A 185 17.84 2.28 3.87
N LEU A 186 17.64 3.29 3.02
CA LEU A 186 17.51 3.08 1.57
C LEU A 186 18.79 2.50 0.93
N ASP A 187 19.98 2.81 1.48
CA ASP A 187 21.24 2.19 1.04
C ASP A 187 21.26 0.68 1.31
N HIS A 188 20.67 0.23 2.43
CA HIS A 188 20.52 -1.20 2.72
C HIS A 188 19.61 -1.88 1.69
N VAL A 189 18.46 -1.27 1.36
CA VAL A 189 17.54 -1.79 0.33
C VAL A 189 18.23 -1.90 -1.03
N ARG A 190 18.96 -0.85 -1.43
CA ARG A 190 19.78 -0.84 -2.66
C ARG A 190 20.83 -1.96 -2.65
N ASP A 191 21.58 -2.10 -1.55
CA ASP A 191 22.69 -3.04 -1.44
C ASP A 191 22.21 -4.50 -1.39
N LEU A 192 21.01 -4.74 -0.85
CA LEU A 192 20.29 -6.00 -0.95
C LEU A 192 19.93 -6.32 -2.41
N GLY A 193 19.71 -5.29 -3.22
CA GLY A 193 19.47 -5.39 -4.67
C GLY A 193 18.01 -5.17 -5.07
N ALA A 194 17.11 -4.89 -4.11
CA ALA A 194 15.75 -4.49 -4.39
C ALA A 194 15.74 -3.15 -5.14
N ASN A 195 14.81 -2.97 -6.08
CA ASN A 195 14.71 -1.79 -6.95
C ASN A 195 13.33 -1.15 -6.91
N MET A 196 12.43 -1.67 -6.08
CA MET A 196 11.16 -1.05 -5.73
C MET A 196 10.98 -1.12 -4.22
N VAL A 197 10.47 -0.07 -3.60
CA VAL A 197 9.92 -0.10 -2.23
C VAL A 197 8.40 0.02 -2.31
N LYS A 198 7.66 -0.82 -1.58
CA LYS A 198 6.22 -0.65 -1.36
C LYS A 198 6.01 -0.10 0.04
N VAL A 199 5.58 1.15 0.14
CA VAL A 199 5.29 1.79 1.41
C VAL A 199 3.86 1.45 1.79
N MET A 200 3.68 0.78 2.94
CA MET A 200 2.37 0.60 3.57
C MET A 200 1.66 1.96 3.75
N PRO A 201 0.33 2.02 3.91
CA PRO A 201 -0.38 3.30 3.90
C PRO A 201 0.23 4.27 4.93
N ALA A 202 0.55 5.47 4.48
CA ALA A 202 1.26 6.49 5.25
C ALA A 202 0.54 7.84 5.15
N TYR A 203 -0.79 7.78 5.17
CA TYR A 203 -1.68 8.94 5.08
C TYR A 203 -2.35 9.17 6.42
N GLU A 204 -2.74 10.42 6.70
CA GLU A 204 -3.28 10.83 7.99
C GLU A 204 -4.37 9.88 8.50
N PHE A 205 -4.18 9.36 9.70
CA PHE A 205 -5.12 8.48 10.40
C PHE A 205 -5.31 8.91 11.87
N ALA A 206 -6.28 8.31 12.55
CA ALA A 206 -6.54 8.62 13.96
C ALA A 206 -5.41 8.13 14.87
N GLY A 207 -4.77 9.05 15.62
CA GLY A 207 -3.65 8.77 16.51
C GLY A 207 -2.30 8.68 15.79
N ASP A 208 -1.22 8.42 16.54
CA ASP A 208 0.15 8.47 16.01
C ASP A 208 0.69 7.09 15.59
N PHE A 209 0.01 6.01 16.00
CA PHE A 209 0.39 4.63 15.69
C PHE A 209 -0.77 3.92 14.99
N SER A 210 -0.51 3.47 13.77
CA SER A 210 -1.40 2.61 12.99
C SER A 210 -0.58 1.92 11.90
N TRP A 211 -1.08 0.81 11.38
CA TRP A 211 -0.58 0.23 10.12
C TRP A 211 -0.93 1.12 8.90
N GLY A 212 -1.82 2.10 9.10
CA GLY A 212 -2.28 3.08 8.12
C GLY A 212 -3.54 2.69 7.34
N TYR A 213 -4.07 1.47 7.53
CA TYR A 213 -5.26 1.00 6.80
C TYR A 213 -6.57 1.67 7.22
N ASN A 214 -6.55 2.50 8.26
CA ASN A 214 -7.65 3.32 8.74
C ASN A 214 -7.53 4.79 8.29
N ALA A 215 -7.16 5.04 7.03
CA ALA A 215 -6.92 6.39 6.51
C ALA A 215 -8.12 7.33 6.74
N ALA A 216 -7.85 8.55 7.23
CA ALA A 216 -8.81 9.63 7.41
C ALA A 216 -8.67 10.71 6.31
N PHE A 217 -7.43 11.03 5.90
CA PHE A 217 -7.15 11.95 4.80
C PHE A 217 -6.26 11.30 3.73
N PRO A 218 -6.84 10.63 2.72
CA PRO A 218 -6.09 10.00 1.62
C PRO A 218 -5.17 10.94 0.79
N PHE A 219 -5.27 12.26 0.98
CA PHE A 219 -4.46 13.26 0.29
C PHE A 219 -3.24 13.72 1.10
N ALA A 220 -3.25 13.56 2.42
CA ALA A 220 -2.25 14.08 3.33
C ALA A 220 -1.36 12.96 3.86
N PRO A 221 -0.03 13.05 3.72
CA PRO A 221 0.90 12.19 4.45
C PRO A 221 0.67 12.31 5.95
N GLU A 222 0.85 11.21 6.68
CA GLU A 222 0.69 11.14 8.14
C GLU A 222 1.58 12.16 8.86
N SER A 223 0.96 13.03 9.66
CA SER A 223 1.61 14.13 10.37
C SER A 223 2.64 13.64 11.39
N ALA A 224 2.40 12.48 12.04
CA ALA A 224 3.38 11.84 12.94
C ALA A 224 4.67 11.42 12.21
N TYR A 225 4.62 11.18 10.90
CA TYR A 225 5.79 10.85 10.08
C TYR A 225 6.53 12.07 9.53
N GLY A 226 6.02 13.29 9.75
CA GLY A 226 6.68 14.54 9.41
C GLY A 226 5.93 15.40 8.38
N HIS A 227 6.66 16.31 7.75
CA HIS A 227 6.09 17.24 6.78
C HIS A 227 5.84 16.53 5.43
N PRO A 228 4.85 16.93 4.60
CA PRO A 228 4.63 16.32 3.29
C PRO A 228 5.86 16.36 2.36
N ASN A 229 6.74 17.36 2.52
CA ASN A 229 8.02 17.41 1.83
C ASN A 229 8.98 16.29 2.23
N ASP A 230 8.88 15.72 3.43
CA ASP A 230 9.72 14.60 3.85
C ASP A 230 9.32 13.31 3.10
N MET A 231 8.03 13.10 2.80
CA MET A 231 7.59 12.03 1.90
C MET A 231 8.12 12.24 0.47
N LYS A 232 8.08 13.47 -0.05
CA LYS A 232 8.71 13.78 -1.35
C LYS A 232 10.20 13.50 -1.33
N ARG A 233 10.88 13.89 -0.25
CA ARG A 233 12.30 13.61 -0.04
C ARG A 233 12.60 12.12 0.00
N PHE A 234 11.74 11.31 0.62
CA PHE A 234 11.89 9.86 0.60
C PHE A 234 11.85 9.31 -0.84
N VAL A 235 10.90 9.76 -1.65
CA VAL A 235 10.83 9.38 -3.08
C VAL A 235 12.07 9.85 -3.83
N ASP A 236 12.49 11.10 -3.61
CA ASP A 236 13.66 11.70 -4.25
C ASP A 236 14.96 10.92 -3.94
N GLU A 237 15.15 10.57 -2.67
CA GLU A 237 16.30 9.80 -2.19
C GLU A 237 16.27 8.34 -2.67
N ALA A 238 15.08 7.75 -2.82
CA ALA A 238 14.91 6.42 -3.42
C ALA A 238 15.26 6.47 -4.91
N HIS A 239 14.75 7.45 -5.65
CA HIS A 239 15.04 7.64 -7.08
C HIS A 239 16.53 7.85 -7.34
N MET A 240 17.21 8.68 -6.53
CA MET A 240 18.67 8.86 -6.62
C MET A 240 19.47 7.57 -6.39
N ARG A 241 18.88 6.56 -5.73
CA ARG A 241 19.45 5.23 -5.51
C ARG A 241 19.00 4.20 -6.54
N GLY A 242 18.21 4.59 -7.54
CA GLY A 242 17.66 3.68 -8.55
C GLY A 242 16.54 2.78 -8.01
N ILE A 243 15.81 3.23 -6.98
CA ILE A 243 14.69 2.53 -6.35
C ILE A 243 13.40 3.29 -6.66
N GLY A 244 12.39 2.62 -7.22
CA GLY A 244 11.05 3.19 -7.41
C GLY A 244 10.18 3.03 -6.16
N VAL A 245 9.16 3.86 -6.00
CA VAL A 245 8.26 3.87 -4.84
C VAL A 245 6.83 3.53 -5.24
N ILE A 246 6.29 2.46 -4.66
CA ILE A 246 4.89 2.06 -4.77
C ILE A 246 4.18 2.49 -3.49
N PHE A 247 3.07 3.20 -3.61
CA PHE A 247 2.24 3.58 -2.46
C PHE A 247 1.07 2.62 -2.30
N ASP A 248 0.87 2.12 -1.09
CA ASP A 248 -0.32 1.36 -0.74
C ASP A 248 -1.50 2.32 -0.52
N VAL A 249 -2.67 2.03 -1.09
CA VAL A 249 -3.86 2.90 -1.06
C VAL A 249 -5.09 2.14 -0.58
N VAL A 250 -5.91 2.82 0.21
CA VAL A 250 -7.06 2.23 0.89
C VAL A 250 -8.31 3.00 0.52
N HIS A 251 -9.19 2.34 -0.24
CA HIS A 251 -10.48 2.91 -0.63
C HIS A 251 -11.63 1.91 -0.47
N ASN A 252 -11.37 0.74 0.13
CA ASN A 252 -12.40 -0.24 0.47
C ASN A 252 -13.20 0.14 1.72
N HIS A 253 -12.56 0.89 2.62
CA HIS A 253 -13.15 1.62 3.73
C HIS A 253 -12.24 2.82 4.07
N TYR A 254 -12.70 3.71 4.95
CA TYR A 254 -11.86 4.70 5.63
C TYR A 254 -11.93 4.49 7.14
N GLY A 255 -10.96 5.01 7.90
CA GLY A 255 -10.87 4.78 9.34
C GLY A 255 -12.16 5.11 10.09
N PRO A 256 -12.54 4.38 11.14
CA PRO A 256 -13.88 4.48 11.72
C PRO A 256 -14.15 5.82 12.46
N SER A 257 -13.11 6.63 12.69
CA SER A 257 -13.18 7.92 13.37
C SER A 257 -12.33 8.98 12.65
N ASP A 258 -12.42 10.23 13.11
CA ASP A 258 -11.67 11.39 12.60
C ASP A 258 -11.86 11.66 11.10
N LEU A 259 -12.97 11.18 10.54
CA LEU A 259 -13.28 11.31 9.12
C LEU A 259 -13.76 12.73 8.79
N PRO A 260 -12.98 13.55 8.05
CA PRO A 260 -13.41 14.90 7.67
C PRO A 260 -14.71 14.85 6.85
N MET A 261 -14.87 13.81 6.04
CA MET A 261 -16.01 13.58 5.14
C MET A 261 -17.31 13.19 5.85
N TRP A 262 -17.25 12.82 7.13
CA TRP A 262 -18.41 12.25 7.83
C TRP A 262 -19.48 13.32 8.11
N CYS A 263 -20.65 13.14 7.50
CA CYS A 263 -21.76 14.08 7.50
C CYS A 263 -21.32 15.49 7.06
N TYR A 264 -20.43 15.58 6.06
CA TYR A 264 -19.69 16.79 5.73
C TYR A 264 -20.57 18.03 5.56
N SER A 265 -21.63 17.95 4.74
CA SER A 265 -22.63 19.02 4.55
C SER A 265 -23.56 19.29 5.75
N GLY A 266 -23.44 18.49 6.82
CA GLY A 266 -24.22 18.59 8.06
C GLY A 266 -25.44 17.67 8.14
N ASP A 267 -25.79 16.95 7.07
CA ASP A 267 -26.73 15.83 7.09
C ASP A 267 -25.96 14.51 6.88
N CYS A 268 -26.23 13.53 7.74
CA CYS A 268 -25.60 12.21 7.66
C CYS A 268 -26.33 11.25 6.72
N LEU A 269 -27.51 11.60 6.16
CA LEU A 269 -28.34 10.72 5.32
C LEU A 269 -28.64 9.35 5.95
N GLY A 270 -28.67 9.31 7.29
CA GLY A 270 -28.79 8.08 8.07
C GLY A 270 -27.46 7.36 8.33
N SER A 271 -26.42 7.55 7.51
CA SER A 271 -25.09 6.94 7.73
C SER A 271 -23.96 7.59 6.92
N GLY A 272 -23.25 8.55 7.50
CA GLY A 272 -21.99 9.08 6.96
C GLY A 272 -22.10 10.19 5.91
N GLY A 273 -23.27 10.39 5.30
CA GLY A 273 -23.53 11.51 4.40
C GLY A 273 -23.14 11.24 2.94
N GLU A 274 -22.81 12.30 2.21
CA GLU A 274 -22.68 12.30 0.75
C GLU A 274 -21.45 11.55 0.19
N TYR A 275 -20.42 11.30 1.00
CA TYR A 275 -19.20 10.60 0.61
C TYR A 275 -19.31 9.07 0.70
N PHE A 276 -20.28 8.56 1.46
CA PHE A 276 -20.36 7.15 1.86
C PHE A 276 -21.67 6.51 1.38
N TYR A 277 -21.65 5.19 1.20
CA TYR A 277 -22.90 4.46 1.03
C TYR A 277 -23.77 4.62 2.28
N ASN A 278 -25.08 4.80 2.09
CA ASN A 278 -26.05 4.94 3.18
C ASN A 278 -26.99 3.72 3.31
N ASP A 279 -26.79 2.70 2.47
CA ASP A 279 -27.53 1.44 2.48
C ASP A 279 -26.62 0.26 2.88
N TRP A 280 -27.05 -0.98 2.60
CA TRP A 280 -26.30 -2.19 2.93
C TRP A 280 -24.85 -2.18 2.41
N ARG A 281 -24.57 -1.46 1.31
CA ARG A 281 -23.22 -1.35 0.71
C ARG A 281 -22.24 -0.57 1.58
N LYS A 282 -22.65 0.03 2.68
CA LYS A 282 -21.74 0.73 3.59
C LYS A 282 -20.89 -0.21 4.44
N SER A 283 -21.41 -1.41 4.73
CA SER A 283 -20.89 -2.26 5.79
C SER A 283 -19.66 -3.04 5.33
N THR A 284 -18.59 -2.94 6.11
CA THR A 284 -17.31 -3.63 5.89
C THR A 284 -16.89 -4.33 7.20
N PRO A 285 -15.93 -5.28 7.16
CA PRO A 285 -15.33 -5.81 8.38
C PRO A 285 -14.69 -4.76 9.31
N TRP A 286 -14.40 -3.56 8.79
CA TRP A 286 -13.71 -2.48 9.48
C TRP A 286 -14.62 -1.29 9.84
N GLY A 287 -15.91 -1.37 9.55
CA GLY A 287 -16.90 -0.33 9.86
C GLY A 287 -17.80 0.05 8.69
N ASP A 288 -18.79 0.90 8.96
CA ASP A 288 -19.79 1.39 8.01
C ASP A 288 -19.30 2.65 7.24
N THR A 289 -18.06 2.61 6.76
CA THR A 289 -17.32 3.74 6.20
C THR A 289 -16.87 3.50 4.75
N ARG A 290 -17.59 2.66 3.99
CA ARG A 290 -17.29 2.43 2.56
C ARG A 290 -17.66 3.66 1.71
N PRO A 291 -16.74 4.19 0.89
CA PRO A 291 -17.05 5.28 -0.05
C PRO A 291 -18.16 4.90 -1.04
N ASP A 292 -19.04 5.85 -1.39
CA ASP A 292 -20.10 5.63 -2.38
C ASP A 292 -19.54 5.68 -3.81
N TYR A 293 -19.05 4.54 -4.30
CA TYR A 293 -18.54 4.45 -5.68
C TYR A 293 -19.61 4.75 -6.74
N GLY A 294 -20.90 4.76 -6.40
CA GLY A 294 -21.99 5.09 -7.30
C GLY A 294 -22.01 6.58 -7.70
N ARG A 295 -21.47 7.45 -6.84
CA ARG A 295 -21.42 8.90 -7.08
C ARG A 295 -20.20 9.30 -7.90
N PRO A 296 -20.36 10.04 -9.02
CA PRO A 296 -19.23 10.48 -9.82
C PRO A 296 -18.24 11.36 -9.06
N GLU A 297 -18.70 12.16 -8.10
CA GLU A 297 -17.87 13.05 -7.29
C GLU A 297 -16.98 12.27 -6.32
N VAL A 298 -17.49 11.17 -5.75
CA VAL A 298 -16.70 10.27 -4.89
C VAL A 298 -15.69 9.47 -5.72
N ARG A 299 -16.06 9.02 -6.94
CA ARG A 299 -15.08 8.42 -7.86
C ARG A 299 -13.98 9.39 -8.27
N ALA A 300 -14.34 10.66 -8.52
CA ALA A 300 -13.36 11.72 -8.81
C ALA A 300 -12.46 11.98 -7.59
N TYR A 301 -13.00 12.00 -6.37
CA TYR A 301 -12.23 12.09 -5.13
C TYR A 301 -11.18 10.97 -5.00
N ILE A 302 -11.60 9.71 -5.20
CA ILE A 302 -10.69 8.56 -5.16
C ILE A 302 -9.61 8.70 -6.25
N ARG A 303 -10.01 8.96 -7.50
CA ARG A 303 -9.08 9.19 -8.62
C ARG A 303 -8.06 10.27 -8.27
N ASP A 304 -8.51 11.42 -7.79
CA ASP A 304 -7.63 12.55 -7.54
C ASP A 304 -6.63 12.27 -6.41
N SER A 305 -7.02 11.49 -5.39
CA SER A 305 -6.10 11.07 -4.32
C SER A 305 -4.96 10.21 -4.88
N MET A 306 -5.27 9.31 -5.82
CA MET A 306 -4.27 8.46 -6.47
C MET A 306 -3.38 9.25 -7.44
N MET A 307 -3.99 10.13 -8.24
CA MET A 307 -3.23 10.99 -9.15
C MET A 307 -2.35 11.98 -8.39
N ASN A 308 -2.74 12.40 -7.19
CA ASN A 308 -1.88 13.20 -6.31
C ASN A 308 -0.59 12.44 -5.95
N LEU A 309 -0.68 11.16 -5.57
CA LEU A 309 0.49 10.32 -5.26
C LEU A 309 1.38 10.11 -6.48
N LEU A 310 0.77 9.85 -7.64
CA LEU A 310 1.49 9.57 -8.88
C LEU A 310 2.14 10.83 -9.48
N HIS A 311 1.44 11.97 -9.48
CA HIS A 311 1.93 13.20 -10.11
C HIS A 311 2.72 14.08 -9.15
N ASN A 312 2.14 14.39 -7.98
CA ASN A 312 2.70 15.40 -7.09
C ASN A 312 3.75 14.82 -6.12
N PHE A 313 3.62 13.55 -5.74
CA PHE A 313 4.63 12.83 -4.96
C PHE A 313 5.54 11.95 -5.82
N ARG A 314 5.32 11.91 -7.15
CA ARG A 314 6.12 11.14 -8.12
C ARG A 314 6.25 9.64 -7.81
N GLY A 315 5.22 9.04 -7.21
CA GLY A 315 5.17 7.59 -7.01
C GLY A 315 5.21 6.83 -8.35
N ASP A 316 5.80 5.64 -8.34
CA ASP A 316 6.06 4.75 -9.47
C ASP A 316 5.04 3.60 -9.59
N GLY A 317 4.07 3.57 -8.68
CA GLY A 317 3.00 2.60 -8.71
C GLY A 317 2.09 2.72 -7.50
N LEU A 318 1.00 1.95 -7.54
CA LEU A 318 0.02 1.84 -6.47
C LEU A 318 -0.22 0.37 -6.14
N ARG A 319 -0.38 0.03 -4.86
CA ARG A 319 -1.02 -1.22 -4.44
C ARG A 319 -2.36 -0.88 -3.80
N TRP A 320 -3.43 -1.49 -4.26
CA TRP A 320 -4.78 -1.25 -3.80
C TRP A 320 -5.15 -2.31 -2.77
N ASP A 321 -5.48 -1.85 -1.57
CA ASP A 321 -5.89 -2.70 -0.47
C ASP A 321 -7.31 -3.24 -0.64
N ALA A 322 -7.46 -4.54 -0.38
CA ALA A 322 -8.70 -5.27 -0.26
C ALA A 322 -9.71 -4.93 -1.36
N THR A 323 -9.29 -4.98 -2.62
CA THR A 323 -10.15 -4.67 -3.78
C THR A 323 -11.37 -5.58 -3.83
N LYS A 324 -11.28 -6.78 -3.25
CA LYS A 324 -12.42 -7.69 -3.05
C LYS A 324 -13.54 -7.03 -2.27
N TYR A 325 -13.22 -6.31 -1.20
CA TYR A 325 -14.14 -5.59 -0.33
C TYR A 325 -14.57 -4.23 -0.89
N MET A 326 -13.98 -3.78 -2.00
CA MET A 326 -14.57 -2.72 -2.82
C MET A 326 -15.68 -3.28 -3.71
N ARG A 327 -15.43 -4.41 -4.40
CA ARG A 327 -16.37 -5.00 -5.37
C ARG A 327 -17.41 -5.94 -4.76
N THR A 328 -17.31 -6.24 -3.47
CA THR A 328 -18.27 -7.03 -2.69
C THR A 328 -18.42 -6.41 -1.29
N GLN A 329 -19.53 -6.66 -0.61
CA GLN A 329 -19.75 -6.11 0.74
C GLN A 329 -18.85 -6.76 1.79
N ASP A 330 -18.73 -8.09 1.74
CA ASP A 330 -18.18 -8.93 2.82
C ASP A 330 -17.13 -9.92 2.30
N GLY A 331 -16.65 -9.74 1.07
CA GLY A 331 -15.74 -10.67 0.40
C GLY A 331 -16.46 -11.83 -0.31
N SER A 332 -17.80 -11.88 -0.29
CA SER A 332 -18.61 -12.85 -1.00
C SER A 332 -19.05 -12.34 -2.38
N ASP A 333 -18.91 -13.15 -3.42
CA ASP A 333 -19.33 -12.75 -4.78
C ASP A 333 -20.86 -12.57 -4.91
N GLY A 334 -21.65 -13.02 -3.92
CA GLY A 334 -23.10 -12.79 -3.86
C GLY A 334 -23.51 -11.36 -3.48
N THR A 335 -22.59 -10.54 -2.96
CA THR A 335 -22.85 -9.18 -2.47
C THR A 335 -22.19 -8.12 -3.35
N ALA A 336 -22.25 -8.31 -4.68
CA ALA A 336 -21.52 -7.50 -5.65
C ALA A 336 -21.87 -6.00 -5.61
N ILE A 337 -20.85 -5.16 -5.76
CA ILE A 337 -20.92 -3.70 -5.88
C ILE A 337 -20.35 -3.32 -7.25
N PRO A 338 -21.18 -3.24 -8.30
CA PRO A 338 -20.71 -3.03 -9.68
C PRO A 338 -19.93 -1.73 -9.90
N ASP A 339 -20.25 -0.69 -9.12
CA ASP A 339 -19.60 0.62 -9.26
C ASP A 339 -18.11 0.60 -8.88
N ALA A 340 -17.65 -0.34 -8.04
CA ALA A 340 -16.23 -0.51 -7.77
C ALA A 340 -15.43 -0.89 -9.03
N TRP A 341 -16.02 -1.68 -9.93
CA TRP A 341 -15.37 -2.01 -11.20
C TRP A 341 -15.17 -0.77 -12.08
N ARG A 342 -16.08 0.22 -12.01
CA ARG A 342 -15.91 1.49 -12.72
C ARG A 342 -14.75 2.31 -12.16
N VAL A 343 -14.52 2.25 -10.86
CA VAL A 343 -13.36 2.87 -10.20
C VAL A 343 -12.07 2.23 -10.72
N PHE A 344 -11.98 0.89 -10.69
CA PHE A 344 -10.79 0.18 -11.16
C PHE A 344 -10.47 0.51 -12.62
N ARG A 345 -11.46 0.35 -13.51
CA ARG A 345 -11.27 0.51 -14.95
C ARG A 345 -10.94 1.93 -15.35
N SER A 346 -11.59 2.93 -14.76
CA SER A 346 -11.33 4.32 -15.15
C SER A 346 -9.92 4.74 -14.73
N ILE A 347 -9.53 4.45 -13.49
CA ILE A 347 -8.23 4.84 -12.96
C ILE A 347 -7.08 4.04 -13.60
N ASN A 348 -7.21 2.72 -13.71
CA ASN A 348 -6.14 1.91 -14.32
C ASN A 348 -5.95 2.23 -15.81
N ARG A 349 -7.03 2.50 -16.58
CA ARG A 349 -6.87 2.97 -17.97
C ARG A 349 -6.17 4.32 -18.05
N GLU A 350 -6.44 5.23 -17.11
CA GLU A 350 -5.74 6.51 -17.06
C GLU A 350 -4.24 6.31 -16.79
N ILE A 351 -3.89 5.45 -15.82
CA ILE A 351 -2.49 5.09 -15.55
C ILE A 351 -1.85 4.48 -16.80
N ASN A 352 -2.48 3.47 -17.40
CA ASN A 352 -1.96 2.75 -18.56
C ASN A 352 -1.83 3.63 -19.82
N SER A 353 -2.67 4.67 -19.97
CA SER A 353 -2.61 5.57 -21.13
C SER A 353 -1.67 6.76 -20.95
N THR A 354 -1.45 7.23 -19.72
CA THR A 354 -0.65 8.43 -19.44
C THR A 354 0.73 8.14 -18.88
N GLN A 355 0.88 7.03 -18.16
CA GLN A 355 2.09 6.65 -17.44
C GLN A 355 2.25 5.11 -17.34
N PRO A 356 2.27 4.38 -18.48
CA PRO A 356 2.30 2.90 -18.54
C PRO A 356 3.52 2.24 -17.91
N TRP A 357 4.55 3.00 -17.55
CA TRP A 357 5.72 2.48 -16.83
C TRP A 357 5.47 2.32 -15.32
N LYS A 358 4.35 2.86 -14.80
CA LYS A 358 3.97 2.73 -13.39
C LYS A 358 3.05 1.53 -13.19
N ILE A 359 3.28 0.80 -12.10
CA ILE A 359 2.56 -0.45 -11.83
C ILE A 359 1.33 -0.23 -10.94
N SER A 360 0.18 -0.80 -11.32
CA SER A 360 -1.01 -0.88 -10.47
C SER A 360 -1.26 -2.33 -10.02
N ILE A 361 -1.27 -2.56 -8.70
CA ILE A 361 -1.31 -3.89 -8.08
C ILE A 361 -2.59 -4.02 -7.23
N ALA A 362 -3.41 -5.03 -7.47
CA ALA A 362 -4.59 -5.32 -6.64
C ALA A 362 -4.32 -6.38 -5.56
N GLU A 363 -4.95 -6.24 -4.40
CA GLU A 363 -5.15 -7.34 -3.44
C GLU A 363 -6.63 -7.77 -3.44
N ASP A 364 -6.96 -8.82 -4.20
CA ASP A 364 -8.35 -9.29 -4.39
C ASP A 364 -8.62 -10.71 -3.87
N PHE A 365 -7.66 -11.63 -4.00
CA PHE A 365 -7.79 -13.05 -3.60
C PHE A 365 -9.12 -13.74 -4.01
N GLY A 366 -9.72 -13.37 -5.16
CA GLY A 366 -10.95 -14.03 -5.63
C GLY A 366 -11.30 -13.82 -7.10
N GLY A 367 -10.97 -12.66 -7.67
CA GLY A 367 -11.42 -12.28 -9.02
C GLY A 367 -10.63 -12.91 -10.16
N GLY A 368 -9.55 -13.64 -9.86
CA GLY A 368 -8.75 -14.38 -10.84
C GLY A 368 -8.28 -13.50 -12.00
N ASP A 369 -8.43 -14.00 -13.23
CA ASP A 369 -8.02 -13.28 -14.44
C ASP A 369 -8.78 -11.97 -14.66
N ALA A 370 -10.01 -11.82 -14.15
CA ALA A 370 -10.80 -10.62 -14.36
C ALA A 370 -10.14 -9.37 -13.76
N ILE A 371 -9.32 -9.52 -12.73
CA ILE A 371 -8.60 -8.41 -12.09
C ILE A 371 -7.52 -7.85 -13.02
N THR A 372 -6.78 -8.72 -13.70
CA THR A 372 -5.61 -8.35 -14.51
C THR A 372 -5.87 -8.38 -16.02
N ASN A 373 -7.09 -8.72 -16.43
CA ASN A 373 -7.54 -8.60 -17.81
C ASN A 373 -7.81 -7.13 -18.15
N ALA A 374 -7.55 -6.76 -19.40
CA ALA A 374 -7.83 -5.43 -19.92
C ALA A 374 -9.33 -5.10 -19.82
N SER A 375 -9.63 -3.83 -19.57
CA SER A 375 -10.99 -3.31 -19.69
C SER A 375 -11.32 -2.98 -21.15
N THR A 376 -12.61 -2.96 -21.50
CA THR A 376 -13.06 -2.58 -22.86
C THR A 376 -13.91 -1.31 -22.84
N SER A 377 -14.45 -0.94 -21.69
CA SER A 377 -15.14 0.32 -21.41
C SER A 377 -15.19 0.54 -19.90
N ASP A 378 -15.81 1.62 -19.42
CA ASP A 378 -16.09 1.78 -17.98
C ASP A 378 -16.98 0.67 -17.40
N THR A 379 -17.79 0.03 -18.24
CA THR A 379 -18.82 -0.93 -17.81
C THR A 379 -18.52 -2.38 -18.19
N ALA A 380 -17.47 -2.64 -18.96
CA ALA A 380 -17.15 -3.98 -19.48
C ALA A 380 -15.65 -4.30 -19.49
N GLY A 381 -15.34 -5.60 -19.57
CA GLY A 381 -13.97 -6.14 -19.51
C GLY A 381 -13.46 -6.38 -18.09
N GLY A 382 -12.16 -6.61 -17.97
CA GLY A 382 -11.49 -6.78 -16.67
C GLY A 382 -11.31 -5.47 -15.92
N ALA A 383 -10.54 -5.50 -14.82
CA ALA A 383 -10.25 -4.33 -13.98
C ALA A 383 -8.98 -3.57 -14.38
N ASP A 384 -8.26 -4.05 -15.40
CA ASP A 384 -7.08 -3.40 -15.99
C ASP A 384 -5.87 -3.24 -15.05
N PHE A 385 -5.81 -3.99 -13.95
CA PHE A 385 -4.62 -4.01 -13.10
C PHE A 385 -3.45 -4.69 -13.81
N ASP A 386 -2.25 -4.16 -13.62
CA ASP A 386 -1.03 -4.76 -14.15
C ASP A 386 -0.72 -6.10 -13.48
N SER A 387 -0.97 -6.16 -12.17
CA SER A 387 -0.65 -7.27 -11.30
C SER A 387 -1.65 -7.42 -10.16
N GLN A 388 -1.63 -8.58 -9.49
CA GLN A 388 -2.36 -8.81 -8.26
C GLN A 388 -1.54 -9.65 -7.27
N TRP A 389 -1.87 -9.62 -5.99
CA TRP A 389 -1.22 -10.50 -5.02
C TRP A 389 -1.53 -11.98 -5.29
N GLY A 390 -0.47 -12.80 -5.35
CA GLY A 390 -0.56 -14.24 -5.61
C GLY A 390 -0.91 -15.05 -4.38
N GLY A 391 -2.14 -14.95 -3.87
CA GLY A 391 -2.55 -15.60 -2.60
C GLY A 391 -2.32 -17.11 -2.56
N ASN A 392 -2.64 -17.78 -3.66
CA ASN A 392 -2.37 -19.22 -3.81
C ASN A 392 -0.88 -19.57 -3.70
N PHE A 393 0.01 -18.64 -4.10
CA PHE A 393 1.44 -18.85 -3.97
C PHE A 393 1.86 -18.79 -2.50
N VAL A 394 1.56 -17.68 -1.82
CA VAL A 394 2.02 -17.49 -0.44
C VAL A 394 1.47 -18.56 0.50
N HIS A 395 0.18 -18.90 0.40
CA HIS A 395 -0.43 -19.91 1.27
C HIS A 395 0.17 -21.31 1.06
N ALA A 396 0.40 -21.72 -0.20
CA ALA A 396 0.99 -23.02 -0.49
C ALA A 396 2.46 -23.11 -0.04
N ILE A 397 3.24 -22.06 -0.27
CA ILE A 397 4.66 -22.02 0.13
C ILE A 397 4.77 -21.99 1.66
N ARG A 398 4.01 -21.12 2.35
CA ARG A 398 3.98 -21.07 3.82
C ARG A 398 3.58 -22.42 4.40
N ALA A 399 2.47 -23.01 3.94
CA ALA A 399 2.02 -24.33 4.40
C ALA A 399 3.11 -25.40 4.26
N ALA A 400 3.85 -25.40 3.15
CA ALA A 400 4.95 -26.33 2.95
C ALA A 400 6.12 -26.08 3.91
N VAL A 401 6.49 -24.82 4.17
CA VAL A 401 7.67 -24.51 5.00
C VAL A 401 7.39 -24.40 6.48
N ILE A 402 6.15 -24.23 6.95
CA ILE A 402 5.80 -24.18 8.39
C ILE A 402 5.31 -25.54 8.93
N ALA A 403 4.84 -26.45 8.08
CA ALA A 403 4.42 -27.79 8.48
C ALA A 403 5.48 -28.52 9.33
N GLN A 404 5.12 -28.85 10.57
CA GLN A 404 6.03 -29.47 11.54
C GLN A 404 6.62 -30.79 11.02
N ASN A 405 5.78 -31.63 10.41
CA ASN A 405 6.17 -32.94 9.88
C ASN A 405 6.33 -32.92 8.36
N ASP A 406 7.40 -33.54 7.86
CA ASP A 406 7.69 -33.62 6.42
C ASP A 406 6.55 -34.25 5.62
N GLY A 407 5.93 -35.30 6.16
CA GLY A 407 4.83 -36.02 5.53
C GLY A 407 3.63 -35.13 5.19
N SER A 408 3.39 -34.07 5.97
CA SER A 408 2.26 -33.14 5.82
C SER A 408 2.42 -32.13 4.67
N ARG A 409 3.61 -32.03 4.08
CA ARG A 409 3.88 -31.08 2.99
C ARG A 409 3.34 -31.62 1.67
N ASP A 410 2.66 -30.80 0.88
CA ASP A 410 2.16 -31.18 -0.45
C ASP A 410 2.98 -30.52 -1.57
N MET A 411 3.80 -31.32 -2.26
CA MET A 411 4.62 -30.82 -3.36
C MET A 411 3.79 -30.55 -4.63
N ASN A 412 2.57 -31.09 -4.75
CA ASN A 412 1.68 -30.73 -5.85
C ASN A 412 1.09 -29.33 -5.64
N ALA A 413 0.80 -28.95 -4.40
CA ALA A 413 0.43 -27.58 -4.05
C ALA A 413 1.58 -26.61 -4.37
N VAL A 414 2.82 -26.96 -4.01
CA VAL A 414 4.02 -26.17 -4.36
C VAL A 414 4.19 -26.05 -5.88
N ARG A 415 4.05 -27.15 -6.63
CA ARG A 415 4.05 -27.11 -8.11
C ARG A 415 2.99 -26.15 -8.64
N THR A 416 1.76 -26.26 -8.15
CA THR A 416 0.63 -25.43 -8.57
C THR A 416 0.95 -23.95 -8.35
N ALA A 417 1.45 -23.61 -7.16
CA ALA A 417 1.91 -22.26 -6.83
C ALA A 417 2.97 -21.75 -7.81
N ILE A 418 4.02 -22.53 -8.08
CA ILE A 418 5.09 -22.15 -9.02
C ILE A 418 4.53 -21.91 -10.43
N THR A 419 3.62 -22.76 -10.91
CA THR A 419 3.12 -22.70 -12.30
C THR A 419 1.96 -21.74 -12.55
N GLN A 420 1.27 -21.28 -11.50
CA GLN A 420 0.09 -20.43 -11.67
C GLN A 420 0.42 -19.12 -12.40
N ARG A 421 -0.56 -18.61 -13.15
CA ARG A 421 -0.52 -17.31 -13.81
C ARG A 421 -1.89 -16.64 -13.73
N TYR A 422 -1.90 -15.33 -13.94
CA TYR A 422 -3.12 -14.58 -14.23
C TYR A 422 -3.03 -13.98 -15.62
N SER A 423 -4.13 -14.01 -16.37
CA SER A 423 -4.24 -13.46 -17.72
C SER A 423 -3.15 -13.96 -18.67
N GLY A 424 -2.64 -15.20 -18.46
CA GLY A 424 -1.50 -15.77 -19.18
C GLY A 424 -0.14 -15.11 -18.94
N ARG A 425 -0.08 -14.01 -18.17
CA ARG A 425 1.13 -13.21 -17.90
C ARG A 425 1.78 -13.64 -16.58
N HIS A 426 3.11 -13.75 -16.58
CA HIS A 426 3.85 -14.11 -15.36
C HIS A 426 4.01 -12.94 -14.39
N THR A 427 4.04 -11.70 -14.89
CA THR A 427 4.12 -10.46 -14.09
C THR A 427 2.78 -10.00 -13.56
N ALA A 428 1.67 -10.61 -13.99
CA ALA A 428 0.33 -10.34 -13.46
C ALA A 428 0.13 -10.89 -12.03
N ARG A 429 1.21 -11.29 -11.35
CA ARG A 429 1.22 -11.62 -9.93
C ARG A 429 2.44 -11.06 -9.20
N VAL A 430 2.22 -10.62 -7.97
CA VAL A 430 3.25 -10.43 -6.95
C VAL A 430 3.32 -11.70 -6.10
N ILE A 431 4.51 -12.24 -5.88
CA ILE A 431 4.75 -13.47 -5.11
C ILE A 431 5.67 -13.21 -3.93
N TYR A 432 5.35 -13.80 -2.79
CA TYR A 432 6.06 -13.59 -1.53
C TYR A 432 5.80 -14.77 -0.58
N SER A 433 6.56 -14.83 0.51
CA SER A 433 6.30 -15.71 1.65
C SER A 433 5.88 -14.95 2.90
N GLU A 434 6.19 -13.65 2.95
CA GLU A 434 5.78 -12.72 3.99
C GLU A 434 5.31 -11.42 3.32
N SER A 435 4.19 -10.91 3.82
CA SER A 435 3.72 -9.54 3.72
C SER A 435 3.27 -9.13 5.13
N HIS A 436 2.95 -7.87 5.36
CA HIS A 436 2.42 -7.43 6.65
C HIS A 436 1.20 -8.26 7.13
N ASP A 437 0.29 -8.63 6.22
CA ASP A 437 -0.88 -9.48 6.53
C ASP A 437 -0.51 -10.91 6.93
N GLU A 438 0.54 -11.47 6.34
CA GLU A 438 0.94 -12.86 6.58
C GLU A 438 1.75 -13.03 7.87
N VAL A 439 2.10 -11.92 8.52
CA VAL A 439 2.91 -11.94 9.75
C VAL A 439 2.19 -11.22 10.89
N ALA A 440 0.89 -11.01 10.78
CA ALA A 440 0.05 -10.40 11.80
C ALA A 440 -1.33 -11.08 11.87
N ASN A 441 -2.28 -10.50 12.61
CA ASN A 441 -3.66 -11.02 12.72
C ASN A 441 -3.74 -12.51 13.12
N GLY A 442 -2.93 -12.92 14.11
CA GLY A 442 -2.84 -14.30 14.58
C GLY A 442 -1.82 -15.18 13.83
N LYS A 443 -1.08 -14.60 12.88
CA LYS A 443 0.09 -15.17 12.23
C LYS A 443 1.36 -14.46 12.69
N ALA A 444 2.50 -15.07 12.42
CA ALA A 444 3.82 -14.53 12.74
C ALA A 444 4.77 -14.62 11.54
N ARG A 445 5.97 -14.07 11.69
CA ARG A 445 7.09 -14.25 10.76
C ARG A 445 7.31 -15.74 10.49
N VAL A 446 7.64 -16.12 9.26
CA VAL A 446 7.85 -17.54 8.89
C VAL A 446 8.83 -18.27 9.83
N PRO A 447 10.00 -17.72 10.20
CA PRO A 447 10.90 -18.41 11.13
C PRO A 447 10.30 -18.64 12.53
N GLU A 448 9.41 -17.76 12.98
CA GLU A 448 8.69 -17.87 14.26
C GLU A 448 7.57 -18.92 14.19
N GLU A 449 6.83 -19.00 13.07
CA GLU A 449 5.82 -20.06 12.87
C GLU A 449 6.44 -21.45 12.72
N ILE A 450 7.67 -21.55 12.20
CA ILE A 450 8.40 -22.82 12.10
C ILE A 450 8.75 -23.37 13.47
N TRP A 451 9.25 -22.51 14.36
CA TRP A 451 9.55 -22.86 15.74
C TRP A 451 9.39 -21.63 16.64
N PRO A 452 8.25 -21.53 17.35
CA PRO A 452 7.97 -20.40 18.23
C PRO A 452 9.07 -20.18 19.29
N GLY A 453 9.46 -18.93 19.48
CA GLY A 453 10.55 -18.47 20.36
C GLY A 453 11.95 -18.85 19.89
N ASN A 454 12.10 -19.44 18.70
CA ASN A 454 13.35 -20.02 18.21
C ASN A 454 13.59 -19.69 16.73
N ALA A 455 13.23 -18.47 16.29
CA ALA A 455 13.41 -17.99 14.92
C ALA A 455 14.86 -18.09 14.39
N GLY A 456 15.85 -18.01 15.30
CA GLY A 456 17.27 -18.20 14.99
C GLY A 456 17.75 -19.67 14.93
N SER A 457 16.86 -20.66 15.08
CA SER A 457 17.23 -22.07 15.05
C SER A 457 17.65 -22.53 13.66
N TRP A 458 18.37 -23.66 13.58
CA TRP A 458 18.72 -24.30 12.32
C TRP A 458 17.48 -24.57 11.45
N ALA A 459 16.41 -25.12 12.03
CA ALA A 459 15.19 -25.44 11.28
C ALA A 459 14.51 -24.18 10.73
N SER A 460 14.39 -23.13 11.55
CA SER A 460 13.79 -21.85 11.16
C SER A 460 14.58 -21.19 10.04
N LYS A 461 15.91 -21.04 10.20
CA LYS A 461 16.82 -20.50 9.16
C LYS A 461 16.70 -21.24 7.84
N LYS A 462 16.77 -22.56 7.88
CA LYS A 462 16.78 -23.42 6.69
C LYS A 462 15.45 -23.36 5.93
N ARG A 463 14.33 -23.47 6.64
CA ARG A 463 13.00 -23.52 6.02
C ARG A 463 12.50 -22.15 5.58
N SER A 464 12.82 -21.06 6.29
CA SER A 464 12.49 -19.69 5.86
C SER A 464 13.28 -19.30 4.59
N THR A 465 14.58 -19.58 4.56
CA THR A 465 15.42 -19.29 3.38
C THR A 465 15.11 -20.20 2.19
N LEU A 466 14.60 -21.42 2.42
CA LEU A 466 14.02 -22.26 1.37
C LEU A 466 12.80 -21.59 0.73
N ALA A 467 11.88 -21.01 1.52
CA ALA A 467 10.75 -20.24 0.99
C ALA A 467 11.24 -19.04 0.17
N ALA A 468 12.23 -18.29 0.66
CA ALA A 468 12.83 -17.17 -0.06
C ALA A 468 13.44 -17.62 -1.40
N GLY A 469 14.16 -18.74 -1.41
CA GLY A 469 14.69 -19.34 -2.63
C GLY A 469 13.58 -19.56 -3.67
N VAL A 470 12.47 -20.18 -3.25
CA VAL A 470 11.34 -20.44 -4.15
C VAL A 470 10.65 -19.16 -4.63
N VAL A 471 10.53 -18.13 -3.80
CA VAL A 471 10.04 -16.80 -4.20
C VAL A 471 10.90 -16.23 -5.32
N PHE A 472 12.23 -16.17 -5.12
CA PHE A 472 13.15 -15.55 -6.06
C PHE A 472 13.43 -16.39 -7.31
N THR A 473 13.04 -17.66 -7.35
CA THR A 473 13.21 -18.51 -8.53
C THR A 473 11.92 -18.89 -9.22
N SER A 474 10.75 -18.42 -8.76
CA SER A 474 9.45 -18.64 -9.42
C SER A 474 9.07 -17.50 -10.40
N PRO A 475 8.23 -17.73 -11.42
CA PRO A 475 7.72 -16.66 -12.27
C PRO A 475 6.79 -15.73 -11.48
N GLY A 476 6.96 -14.42 -11.56
CA GLY A 476 6.22 -13.46 -10.73
C GLY A 476 7.09 -12.29 -10.34
N ILE A 477 6.48 -11.22 -9.84
CA ILE A 477 7.19 -10.10 -9.23
C ILE A 477 7.47 -10.47 -7.77
N PRO A 478 8.73 -10.76 -7.38
CA PRO A 478 9.02 -11.12 -6.00
C PRO A 478 8.90 -9.92 -5.07
N MET A 479 8.38 -10.17 -3.88
CA MET A 479 8.30 -9.21 -2.78
C MET A 479 8.80 -9.86 -1.48
N ILE A 480 9.45 -9.05 -0.64
CA ILE A 480 9.80 -9.38 0.74
C ILE A 480 9.29 -8.29 1.67
N PHE A 481 9.02 -8.64 2.93
CA PHE A 481 8.61 -7.68 3.97
C PHE A 481 9.79 -7.29 4.85
N GLN A 482 9.80 -6.07 5.39
CA GLN A 482 10.89 -5.54 6.18
C GLN A 482 11.39 -6.52 7.26
N GLY A 483 12.70 -6.73 7.32
CA GLY A 483 13.36 -7.57 8.31
C GLY A 483 13.36 -9.07 8.01
N GLN A 484 12.61 -9.52 7.00
CA GLN A 484 12.59 -10.92 6.60
C GLN A 484 13.99 -11.43 6.20
N GLU A 485 14.81 -10.59 5.56
CA GLU A 485 16.14 -10.90 5.07
C GLU A 485 17.19 -11.12 6.16
N PHE A 486 16.86 -10.83 7.43
CA PHE A 486 17.73 -11.09 8.58
C PHE A 486 16.97 -11.71 9.76
N LEU A 487 15.90 -12.47 9.48
CA LEU A 487 15.16 -13.24 10.48
C LEU A 487 14.54 -12.39 11.59
N GLU A 488 13.87 -11.30 11.20
CA GLU A 488 12.92 -10.69 12.12
C GLU A 488 11.91 -11.76 12.61
N ASP A 489 11.49 -11.65 13.86
CA ASP A 489 10.65 -12.64 14.54
C ASP A 489 9.34 -12.03 15.06
N GLY A 490 8.59 -12.82 15.82
CA GLY A 490 7.30 -12.40 16.34
C GLY A 490 6.25 -12.15 15.25
N TYR A 491 5.21 -11.41 15.61
CA TYR A 491 4.21 -10.89 14.69
C TYR A 491 4.41 -9.39 14.52
N PHE A 492 4.01 -8.85 13.38
CA PHE A 492 4.14 -7.42 13.10
C PHE A 492 3.21 -6.59 13.98
N GLN A 493 3.77 -5.53 14.56
CA GLN A 493 3.07 -4.50 15.32
C GLN A 493 3.64 -3.15 14.89
N ASP A 494 2.79 -2.13 14.79
CA ASP A 494 3.18 -0.74 14.50
C ASP A 494 3.92 -0.06 15.65
N THR A 495 3.90 -0.67 16.83
CA THR A 495 4.62 -0.23 18.03
C THR A 495 5.92 -1.00 18.28
N ASP A 496 6.23 -1.98 17.42
CA ASP A 496 7.42 -2.83 17.52
C ASP A 496 8.32 -2.61 16.28
N PRO A 497 9.36 -1.76 16.40
CA PRO A 497 10.22 -1.46 15.28
C PRO A 497 11.15 -2.63 14.93
N VAL A 498 11.60 -2.67 13.67
CA VAL A 498 12.56 -3.66 13.19
C VAL A 498 13.84 -3.65 14.03
N ASP A 499 14.27 -4.81 14.51
CA ASP A 499 15.54 -4.97 15.23
C ASP A 499 16.71 -5.01 14.24
N TRP A 500 17.22 -3.84 13.89
CA TRP A 500 18.39 -3.70 13.03
C TRP A 500 19.67 -4.35 13.59
N GLY A 501 19.71 -4.71 14.87
CA GLY A 501 20.78 -5.52 15.44
C GLY A 501 20.87 -6.89 14.76
N LYS A 502 19.72 -7.48 14.39
CA LYS A 502 19.63 -8.77 13.68
C LYS A 502 20.28 -8.75 12.30
N ASN A 503 20.32 -7.60 11.64
CA ASN A 503 21.04 -7.43 10.38
C ASN A 503 22.54 -7.75 10.52
N SER A 504 23.12 -7.49 11.69
CA SER A 504 24.51 -7.85 12.03
C SER A 504 24.59 -9.32 12.48
N THR A 505 23.71 -9.73 13.41
CA THR A 505 23.65 -11.10 13.96
C THR A 505 23.48 -12.17 12.88
N TYR A 506 22.63 -11.91 11.89
CA TYR A 506 22.29 -12.81 10.79
C TYR A 506 22.76 -12.29 9.42
N SER A 507 23.90 -11.58 9.40
CA SER A 507 24.47 -11.00 8.19
C SER A 507 24.71 -11.99 7.04
N GLY A 508 24.93 -13.28 7.35
CA GLY A 508 25.01 -14.36 6.37
C GLY A 508 23.66 -14.69 5.70
N ILE A 509 22.55 -14.60 6.44
CA ILE A 509 21.20 -14.76 5.88
C ILE A 509 20.85 -13.57 4.99
N ARG A 510 21.20 -12.35 5.40
CA ARG A 510 21.08 -11.16 4.54
C ARG A 510 21.87 -11.32 3.24
N THR A 511 23.07 -11.89 3.33
CA THR A 511 23.91 -12.21 2.17
C THR A 511 23.24 -13.23 1.26
N LEU A 512 22.57 -14.25 1.83
CA LEU A 512 21.77 -15.22 1.07
C LEU A 512 20.66 -14.53 0.27
N TYR A 513 19.87 -13.65 0.88
CA TYR A 513 18.82 -12.90 0.19
C TYR A 513 19.39 -12.02 -0.93
N ARG A 514 20.48 -11.29 -0.65
CA ARG A 514 21.19 -10.50 -1.66
C ARG A 514 21.59 -11.35 -2.86
N ASP A 515 22.18 -12.52 -2.61
CA ASP A 515 22.68 -13.37 -3.67
C ASP A 515 21.53 -13.99 -4.49
N LEU A 516 20.40 -14.34 -3.86
CA LEU A 516 19.15 -14.70 -4.56
C LEU A 516 18.63 -13.57 -5.46
N ILE A 517 18.58 -12.34 -4.95
CA ILE A 517 18.13 -11.16 -5.70
C ILE A 517 19.04 -10.90 -6.91
N ARG A 518 20.36 -11.00 -6.72
CA ARG A 518 21.34 -10.85 -7.82
C ARG A 518 21.14 -11.88 -8.93
N LEU A 519 20.83 -13.12 -8.57
CA LEU A 519 20.49 -14.17 -9.54
C LEU A 519 19.16 -13.87 -10.23
N ARG A 520 18.12 -13.46 -9.49
CA ARG A 520 16.82 -13.08 -10.07
C ARG A 520 16.92 -11.88 -11.02
N ARG A 521 17.82 -10.93 -10.73
CA ARG A 521 18.14 -9.77 -11.59
C ARG A 521 19.19 -10.06 -12.66
N ASN A 522 19.74 -11.28 -12.70
CA ASN A 522 20.72 -11.73 -13.70
C ASN A 522 21.98 -10.84 -13.78
N TRP A 523 22.52 -10.37 -12.65
CA TRP A 523 23.66 -9.45 -12.64
C TRP A 523 24.94 -10.02 -13.26
N SER A 524 25.14 -11.34 -13.15
CA SER A 524 26.31 -12.03 -13.73
C SER A 524 26.06 -12.54 -15.15
N ASN A 525 24.93 -12.17 -15.78
CA ASN A 525 24.52 -12.60 -17.12
C ASN A 525 24.57 -14.14 -17.33
N ASN A 526 24.15 -14.90 -16.32
CA ASN A 526 24.16 -16.36 -16.35
C ASN A 526 22.89 -17.01 -15.77
N THR A 527 21.87 -16.22 -15.46
CA THR A 527 20.57 -16.68 -14.92
C THR A 527 19.39 -15.94 -15.55
N ARG A 528 19.51 -15.55 -16.82
CA ARG A 528 18.50 -14.74 -17.53
C ARG A 528 17.10 -15.34 -17.46
N GLY A 529 16.99 -16.66 -17.47
CA GLY A 529 15.74 -17.39 -17.38
C GLY A 529 14.91 -17.12 -16.13
N LEU A 530 15.53 -16.66 -15.03
CA LEU A 530 14.79 -16.26 -13.83
C LEU A 530 13.92 -15.01 -14.08
N ARG A 531 14.29 -14.17 -15.05
CA ARG A 531 13.51 -13.00 -15.52
C ARG A 531 12.39 -13.35 -16.51
N GLY A 532 12.52 -14.47 -17.21
CA GLY A 532 11.54 -14.90 -18.20
C GLY A 532 10.27 -15.45 -17.58
N GLY A 533 9.19 -15.54 -18.34
CA GLY A 533 7.94 -16.14 -17.86
C GLY A 533 7.97 -17.67 -17.83
N ASN A 534 8.80 -18.31 -18.65
CA ASN A 534 8.67 -19.74 -18.89
C ASN A 534 9.10 -20.57 -17.68
N VAL A 535 8.32 -21.63 -17.43
CA VAL A 535 8.57 -22.57 -16.34
C VAL A 535 8.10 -23.96 -16.74
N ASN A 536 8.90 -24.96 -16.41
CA ASN A 536 8.53 -26.36 -16.47
C ASN A 536 8.88 -27.06 -15.15
N VAL A 537 7.88 -27.28 -14.30
CA VAL A 537 8.00 -28.13 -13.12
C VAL A 537 7.93 -29.60 -13.56
N HIS A 538 9.09 -30.14 -13.87
CA HIS A 538 9.25 -31.44 -14.50
C HIS A 538 9.39 -32.57 -13.48
N HIS A 539 9.88 -32.28 -12.28
CA HIS A 539 10.06 -33.26 -11.22
C HIS A 539 9.25 -32.89 -9.98
N VAL A 540 8.35 -33.78 -9.55
CA VAL A 540 7.61 -33.68 -8.27
C VAL A 540 7.71 -35.02 -7.55
N ASN A 541 8.60 -35.10 -6.57
CA ASN A 541 8.67 -36.23 -5.66
C ASN A 541 7.93 -35.88 -4.36
N ASN A 542 6.63 -36.19 -4.32
CA ASN A 542 5.81 -35.90 -3.14
C ASN A 542 6.13 -36.81 -1.95
N THR A 543 6.86 -37.91 -2.12
CA THR A 543 7.27 -38.78 -1.01
C THR A 543 8.55 -38.24 -0.37
N GLY A 544 9.59 -38.00 -1.18
CA GLY A 544 10.86 -37.43 -0.73
C GLY A 544 10.85 -35.92 -0.51
N LYS A 545 9.72 -35.26 -0.81
CA LYS A 545 9.50 -33.81 -0.73
C LYS A 545 10.55 -33.00 -1.52
N VAL A 546 10.86 -33.46 -2.72
CA VAL A 546 11.77 -32.76 -3.65
C VAL A 546 11.01 -32.31 -4.88
N ILE A 547 11.26 -31.09 -5.31
CA ILE A 547 10.73 -30.53 -6.56
C ILE A 547 11.87 -29.98 -7.40
N ALA A 548 11.82 -30.18 -8.73
CA ALA A 548 12.73 -29.55 -9.66
C ALA A 548 11.98 -28.91 -10.82
N TYR A 549 12.46 -27.74 -11.23
CA TYR A 549 11.86 -26.98 -12.31
C TYR A 549 12.88 -26.19 -13.11
N HIS A 550 12.58 -26.00 -14.38
CA HIS A 550 13.39 -25.28 -15.34
C HIS A 550 12.73 -23.95 -15.67
N ARG A 551 13.53 -22.87 -15.66
CA ARG A 551 13.16 -21.50 -16.00
C ARG A 551 13.98 -21.04 -17.20
N TRP A 552 13.35 -20.32 -18.13
CA TRP A 552 14.03 -19.72 -19.28
C TRP A 552 13.28 -18.49 -19.79
N GLU A 553 13.99 -17.59 -20.46
CA GLU A 553 13.45 -16.49 -21.24
C GLU A 553 13.45 -16.92 -22.72
N ASN A 554 14.63 -17.04 -23.32
CA ASN A 554 14.82 -17.48 -24.70
C ASN A 554 15.42 -18.90 -24.80
N GLY A 555 15.97 -19.40 -23.70
CA GLY A 555 16.67 -20.69 -23.63
C GLY A 555 18.13 -20.61 -24.11
N GLY A 556 18.95 -21.61 -23.75
CA GLY A 556 20.37 -21.65 -24.09
C GLY A 556 21.32 -21.10 -23.01
N PRO A 557 22.65 -21.15 -23.22
CA PRO A 557 23.66 -20.90 -22.17
C PRO A 557 23.49 -19.52 -21.51
N GLY A 558 23.65 -19.46 -20.19
CA GLY A 558 23.36 -18.26 -19.39
C GLY A 558 21.87 -17.86 -19.28
N ASP A 559 20.97 -18.55 -19.98
CA ASP A 559 19.52 -18.35 -19.91
C ASP A 559 18.82 -19.47 -19.14
N ASP A 560 18.97 -20.73 -19.55
CA ASP A 560 18.29 -21.81 -18.83
C ASP A 560 18.82 -21.94 -17.40
N VAL A 561 17.88 -22.01 -16.47
CA VAL A 561 18.15 -22.21 -15.05
C VAL A 561 17.37 -23.42 -14.56
N VAL A 562 18.05 -24.38 -13.95
CA VAL A 562 17.42 -25.53 -13.28
C VAL A 562 17.49 -25.29 -11.78
N ILE A 563 16.33 -25.37 -11.13
CA ILE A 563 16.17 -25.15 -9.70
C ILE A 563 15.68 -26.44 -9.06
N VAL A 564 16.30 -26.82 -7.95
CA VAL A 564 15.98 -28.05 -7.21
C VAL A 564 15.82 -27.69 -5.76
N ALA A 565 14.67 -28.01 -5.18
CA ALA A 565 14.31 -27.65 -3.81
C ALA A 565 13.93 -28.92 -3.03
N ASN A 566 14.66 -29.17 -1.94
CA ASN A 566 14.41 -30.23 -0.98
C ASN A 566 13.67 -29.66 0.23
N PHE A 567 12.38 -29.99 0.35
CA PHE A 567 11.51 -29.62 1.45
C PHE A 567 11.53 -30.65 2.58
N SER A 568 12.47 -31.59 2.62
CA SER A 568 12.59 -32.57 3.72
C SER A 568 13.85 -32.36 4.55
N GLY A 569 13.86 -32.94 5.75
CA GLY A 569 15.06 -33.09 6.57
C GLY A 569 16.03 -34.17 6.09
N THR A 570 15.77 -34.78 4.92
CA THR A 570 16.60 -35.85 4.37
C THR A 570 17.77 -35.28 3.56
N TYR A 571 18.99 -35.75 3.85
CA TYR A 571 20.14 -35.55 2.98
C TYR A 571 20.12 -36.58 1.84
N PHE A 572 20.26 -36.10 0.60
CA PHE A 572 20.39 -36.98 -0.56
C PHE A 572 21.83 -36.90 -1.11
N PRO A 573 22.65 -37.96 -0.95
CA PRO A 573 24.04 -37.95 -1.42
C PRO A 573 24.18 -37.99 -2.94
N SER A 574 23.15 -38.46 -3.64
CA SER A 574 23.04 -38.44 -5.09
C SER A 574 21.57 -38.43 -5.48
N TYR A 575 21.08 -37.28 -5.89
CA TYR A 575 19.72 -37.08 -6.40
C TYR A 575 19.79 -36.77 -7.89
N ASN A 576 18.97 -37.45 -8.69
CA ASN A 576 19.02 -37.39 -10.15
C ASN A 576 17.71 -36.82 -10.68
N VAL A 577 17.78 -35.77 -11.51
CA VAL A 577 16.64 -35.07 -12.12
C VAL A 577 16.89 -34.76 -13.59
N GLY A 578 15.82 -34.44 -14.33
CA GLY A 578 15.89 -33.99 -15.72
C GLY A 578 16.61 -32.65 -15.91
N PHE A 579 17.31 -32.50 -17.04
CA PHE A 579 17.94 -31.26 -17.51
C PHE A 579 17.60 -31.02 -18.99
N PRO A 580 17.47 -29.76 -19.44
CA PRO A 580 17.04 -29.45 -20.81
C PRO A 580 18.11 -29.74 -21.88
N ARG A 581 19.39 -29.83 -21.49
CA ARG A 581 20.52 -30.01 -22.42
C ARG A 581 21.78 -30.54 -21.74
N ALA A 582 22.66 -31.12 -22.56
CA ALA A 582 23.95 -31.67 -22.15
C ALA A 582 24.96 -30.59 -21.70
N GLY A 583 26.04 -31.04 -21.06
CA GLY A 583 27.21 -30.24 -20.74
C GLY A 583 27.29 -29.85 -19.27
N THR A 584 28.27 -29.02 -18.94
CA THR A 584 28.51 -28.56 -17.56
C THR A 584 27.43 -27.59 -17.12
N TRP A 585 26.86 -27.83 -15.94
CA TRP A 585 25.94 -26.96 -15.24
C TRP A 585 26.59 -26.52 -13.94
N TYR A 586 26.80 -25.22 -13.80
CA TYR A 586 27.47 -24.66 -12.63
C TYR A 586 26.48 -24.48 -11.50
N SER A 587 26.86 -24.90 -10.30
CA SER A 587 26.11 -24.60 -9.08
C SER A 587 26.27 -23.11 -8.78
N ARG A 588 25.25 -22.32 -9.10
CA ARG A 588 25.24 -20.86 -8.92
C ARG A 588 24.86 -20.46 -7.49
N PHE A 589 24.12 -21.32 -6.81
CA PHE A 589 23.63 -21.07 -5.47
C PHE A 589 23.31 -22.38 -4.77
N ASN A 590 23.62 -22.44 -3.47
CA ASN A 590 23.25 -23.52 -2.57
C ASN A 590 22.84 -22.90 -1.23
N SER A 591 21.56 -22.97 -0.86
CA SER A 591 21.09 -22.39 0.41
C SER A 591 21.60 -23.13 1.66
N ASP A 592 22.24 -24.30 1.50
CA ASP A 592 22.93 -25.02 2.59
C ASP A 592 24.40 -24.61 2.77
N TRP A 593 24.89 -23.61 2.02
CA TRP A 593 26.27 -23.14 2.19
C TRP A 593 26.48 -22.54 3.58
N ASN A 594 27.47 -23.06 4.31
CA ASN A 594 27.78 -22.60 5.67
C ASN A 594 28.36 -21.18 5.75
N GLY A 595 28.68 -20.55 4.62
CA GLY A 595 28.97 -19.11 4.56
C GLY A 595 27.75 -18.23 4.88
N TYR A 596 26.53 -18.75 4.72
CA TYR A 596 25.31 -18.03 5.11
C TYR A 596 24.92 -18.24 6.58
N SER A 597 25.30 -19.37 7.17
CA SER A 597 25.16 -19.65 8.61
C SER A 597 26.08 -20.79 9.01
N GLY A 598 26.77 -20.67 10.14
CA GLY A 598 27.59 -21.75 10.70
C GLY A 598 26.80 -23.02 11.04
N ASP A 599 25.47 -22.93 11.16
CA ASP A 599 24.59 -24.07 11.42
C ASP A 599 24.35 -24.94 10.17
N PHE A 600 24.64 -24.44 8.96
CA PHE A 600 24.29 -25.13 7.72
C PHE A 600 25.28 -26.25 7.40
N GLY A 601 24.78 -27.32 6.78
CA GLY A 601 25.52 -28.56 6.60
C GLY A 601 26.64 -28.49 5.57
N ASN A 602 26.68 -27.43 4.77
CA ASN A 602 27.60 -27.26 3.65
C ASN A 602 27.62 -28.47 2.71
N THR A 603 26.43 -29.00 2.40
CA THR A 603 26.30 -30.12 1.47
C THR A 603 27.02 -29.78 0.16
N ALA A 604 27.92 -30.65 -0.28
CA ALA A 604 28.79 -30.43 -1.43
C ALA A 604 28.04 -30.55 -2.78
N THR A 605 27.07 -29.67 -3.01
CA THR A 605 26.37 -29.55 -4.29
C THR A 605 27.23 -28.79 -5.28
N VAL A 606 28.19 -29.51 -5.86
CA VAL A 606 29.15 -29.00 -6.85
C VAL A 606 28.54 -28.88 -8.24
N ASN A 607 29.29 -28.28 -9.17
CA ASN A 607 28.96 -28.32 -10.59
C ASN A 607 28.67 -29.75 -11.03
N THR A 608 27.68 -29.92 -11.90
CA THR A 608 27.30 -31.23 -12.43
C THR A 608 27.39 -31.24 -13.95
N VAL A 609 27.42 -32.42 -14.54
CA VAL A 609 27.40 -32.60 -16.00
C VAL A 609 26.10 -33.29 -16.35
N ALA A 610 25.31 -32.65 -17.21
CA ALA A 610 24.11 -33.26 -17.77
C ALA A 610 24.51 -34.15 -18.95
N TYR A 611 24.12 -35.42 -18.89
CA TYR A 611 24.36 -36.42 -19.93
C TYR A 611 23.07 -36.76 -20.66
N SER A 612 23.20 -37.27 -21.88
CA SER A 612 22.06 -37.82 -22.63
C SER A 612 21.43 -38.98 -21.85
N GLY A 613 20.10 -38.97 -21.75
CA GLY A 613 19.34 -39.99 -21.04
C GLY A 613 18.08 -39.34 -20.47
N GLY A 614 16.92 -39.70 -21.03
CA GLY A 614 15.68 -39.03 -20.69
C GLY A 614 15.29 -39.23 -19.22
N LYS A 615 14.85 -38.17 -18.55
CA LYS A 615 14.32 -38.23 -17.18
C LYS A 615 13.35 -37.09 -16.93
N ASP A 616 12.29 -37.35 -16.16
CA ASP A 616 11.28 -36.34 -15.78
C ASP A 616 10.68 -35.61 -17.01
N GLY A 617 10.61 -36.28 -18.16
CA GLY A 617 10.15 -35.67 -19.42
C GLY A 617 11.16 -34.73 -20.09
N MET A 618 12.41 -34.67 -19.63
CA MET A 618 13.52 -33.96 -20.27
C MET A 618 14.48 -34.91 -20.97
N SER A 619 15.27 -34.42 -21.93
CA SER A 619 16.16 -35.21 -22.78
C SER A 619 17.50 -35.59 -22.13
N HIS A 620 17.89 -34.87 -21.08
CA HIS A 620 19.13 -35.09 -20.33
C HIS A 620 18.84 -35.23 -18.84
N ASN A 621 19.82 -35.70 -18.09
CA ASN A 621 19.74 -35.76 -16.63
C ASN A 621 21.12 -35.53 -16.00
N ALA A 622 21.12 -35.12 -14.75
CA ALA A 622 22.33 -34.98 -13.95
C ALA A 622 22.09 -35.41 -12.51
N SER A 623 23.14 -35.88 -11.84
CA SER A 623 23.13 -36.26 -10.43
C SER A 623 23.99 -35.32 -9.61
N PHE A 624 23.55 -35.02 -8.40
CA PHE A 624 24.26 -34.16 -7.44
C PHE A 624 23.74 -34.43 -6.02
N ALA A 625 24.53 -34.06 -5.01
CA ALA A 625 24.06 -34.08 -3.63
C ALA A 625 23.11 -32.90 -3.37
N ILE A 626 22.11 -33.07 -2.50
CA ILE A 626 21.25 -31.97 -2.03
C ILE A 626 21.01 -32.09 -0.53
N GLY A 627 21.24 -30.97 0.17
CA GLY A 627 21.14 -30.89 1.62
C GLY A 627 19.69 -30.89 2.11
N PRO A 628 19.46 -31.18 3.40
CA PRO A 628 18.14 -31.04 4.01
C PRO A 628 17.66 -29.58 3.91
N TYR A 629 16.36 -29.37 3.72
CA TYR A 629 15.71 -28.05 3.69
C TYR A 629 16.49 -27.02 2.86
N SER A 630 16.85 -27.37 1.62
CA SER A 630 17.74 -26.56 0.79
C SER A 630 17.23 -26.38 -0.63
N LEU A 631 17.70 -25.31 -1.27
CA LEU A 631 17.45 -25.02 -2.67
C LEU A 631 18.78 -24.78 -3.37
N VAL A 632 18.92 -25.36 -4.55
CA VAL A 632 20.10 -25.26 -5.40
C VAL A 632 19.69 -24.73 -6.77
N ILE A 633 20.52 -23.84 -7.32
CA ILE A 633 20.31 -23.21 -8.62
C ILE A 633 21.47 -23.56 -9.53
N PHE A 634 21.17 -24.12 -10.69
CA PHE A 634 22.13 -24.45 -11.73
C PHE A 634 21.90 -23.63 -13.00
N SER A 635 22.98 -23.20 -13.65
CA SER A 635 22.94 -22.69 -15.02
C SER A 635 24.24 -22.99 -15.76
N GLN A 636 24.19 -23.02 -17.10
CA GLN A 636 25.39 -23.21 -17.94
C GLN A 636 26.14 -21.90 -18.12
#